data_AF-A0A222FIB9-F1
#
_entry.id   AF-A0A222FIB9-F1
#
_cell.length_a   1.000
_cell.length_b   1.000
_cell.length_c   1.000
_cell.angle_alpha   90.00
_cell.angle_beta   90.00
_cell.angle_gamma   90.00
#
_symmetry.space_group_name_H-M   'P 1'
#
loop_
_entity.id
_entity.type
_entity.pdbx_description
1 polymer ?
#
loop_
_entity_poly.entity_id
_entity_poly.type
_entity_poly.pdbx_seq_one_letter_code
_entity_poly.pdbx_strand_id
1 'polypeptide(L)' 'MAEDMDYSNDDYNAQDAAADKAQADSALSREQLRKAMQSDVEAFLARGGKIQKIDNNVMADPPRKPQSSYGSRPI' A
#
# COMPACT_ATOMS: atom_id res chain seq x y z
N MET A 1 -52.69 21.38 17.41
CA MET A 1 -52.66 20.34 16.37
C MET A 1 -51.25 20.37 15.81
N ALA A 2 -50.35 19.59 16.39
CA ALA A 2 -48.98 19.45 15.92
C ALA A 2 -48.96 18.16 15.10
N GLU A 3 -48.69 18.28 13.80
CA GLU A 3 -48.57 17.14 12.90
C GLU A 3 -47.23 16.46 13.17
N ASP A 4 -47.28 15.21 13.64
CA ASP A 4 -46.12 14.35 13.79
C ASP A 4 -45.63 13.94 12.38
N MET A 5 -44.62 14.66 11.87
CA MET A 5 -43.92 14.28 10.63
C MET A 5 -43.10 13.00 10.86
N ASP A 6 -43.59 11.87 10.36
CA ASP A 6 -42.83 10.63 10.24
C ASP A 6 -41.84 10.75 9.06
N TYR A 7 -40.59 11.12 9.38
CA TYR A 7 -39.49 11.12 8.42
C TYR A 7 -39.15 9.66 8.06
N SER A 8 -39.52 9.27 6.84
CA SER A 8 -39.30 7.94 6.28
C SER A 8 -37.82 7.51 6.38
N ASN A 9 -37.58 6.48 7.19
CA ASN A 9 -36.26 5.93 7.54
C ASN A 9 -35.67 4.97 6.47
N ASP A 10 -36.35 4.83 5.33
CA ASP A 10 -36.04 3.78 4.34
C ASP A 10 -34.87 4.13 3.40
N ASP A 11 -34.55 5.41 3.22
CA ASP A 11 -33.49 5.86 2.29
C ASP A 11 -32.07 5.69 2.88
N TYR A 12 -31.93 5.83 4.20
CA TYR A 12 -30.65 5.67 4.89
C TYR A 12 -30.13 4.22 4.85
N ASN A 13 -31.03 3.25 4.86
CA ASN A 13 -30.68 1.84 4.92
C ASN A 13 -30.16 1.30 3.56
N ALA A 14 -30.64 1.87 2.45
CA ALA A 14 -30.20 1.49 1.11
C ALA A 14 -28.77 1.97 0.80
N GLN A 15 -28.41 3.17 1.27
CA GLN A 15 -27.05 3.71 1.10
C GLN A 15 -26.03 2.94 1.92
N ASP A 16 -26.38 2.53 3.15
CA ASP A 16 -25.48 1.78 4.03
C ASP A 16 -25.20 0.36 3.48
N ALA A 17 -26.23 -0.31 2.95
CA ALA A 17 -26.08 -1.61 2.30
C ALA A 17 -25.20 -1.55 1.03
N ALA A 18 -25.31 -0.47 0.24
CA ALA A 18 -24.47 -0.26 -0.94
C ALA A 18 -23.00 0.03 -0.55
N ALA A 19 -22.80 0.79 0.52
CA ALA A 19 -21.47 1.09 1.06
C ALA A 19 -20.80 -0.19 1.63
N ASP A 20 -21.52 -0.99 2.39
CA ASP A 20 -21.03 -2.26 2.93
C ASP A 20 -20.64 -3.25 1.81
N LYS A 21 -21.47 -3.34 0.76
CA LYS A 21 -21.15 -4.15 -0.40
C LYS A 21 -19.89 -3.66 -1.13
N ALA A 22 -19.73 -2.35 -1.29
CA ALA A 22 -18.53 -1.77 -1.91
C ALA A 22 -17.26 -2.01 -1.06
N GLN A 23 -17.38 -1.99 0.28
CA GLN A 23 -16.29 -2.33 1.20
C GLN A 23 -15.94 -3.81 1.15
N ALA A 24 -16.95 -4.70 1.07
CA ALA A 24 -16.76 -6.13 0.91
C ALA A 24 -16.06 -6.45 -0.42
N ASP A 25 -16.51 -5.87 -1.53
CA ASP A 25 -15.87 -6.04 -2.85
C ASP A 25 -14.40 -5.56 -2.84
N SER A 26 -14.12 -4.45 -2.13
CA SER A 26 -12.76 -3.95 -1.90
C SER A 26 -11.93 -4.84 -0.95
N ALA A 27 -12.55 -5.50 0.03
CA ALA A 27 -11.88 -6.45 0.91
C ALA A 27 -11.50 -7.73 0.15
N LEU A 28 -12.40 -8.24 -0.69
CA LEU A 28 -12.15 -9.41 -1.54
C LEU A 28 -11.01 -9.17 -2.53
N SER A 29 -10.93 -8.00 -3.16
CA SER A 29 -9.82 -7.68 -4.07
C SER A 29 -8.48 -7.60 -3.33
N ARG A 30 -8.44 -7.00 -2.14
CA ARG A 30 -7.25 -6.99 -1.26
C ARG A 30 -6.85 -8.40 -0.81
N GLU A 31 -7.81 -9.27 -0.56
CA GLU A 31 -7.56 -10.66 -0.19
C GLU A 31 -6.96 -11.45 -1.35
N GLN A 32 -7.48 -11.27 -2.58
CA GLN A 32 -6.91 -11.87 -3.79
C GLN A 32 -5.46 -11.42 -4.00
N LEU A 33 -5.19 -10.12 -3.86
CA LEU A 33 -3.83 -9.58 -3.96
C LEU A 33 -2.90 -10.18 -2.89
N ARG A 34 -3.39 -10.34 -1.66
CA ARG A 34 -2.63 -10.96 -0.56
C ARG A 34 -2.32 -12.43 -0.88
N LYS A 35 -3.28 -13.19 -1.42
CA LYS A 35 -3.09 -14.59 -1.83
C LYS A 35 -2.04 -14.72 -2.94
N ALA A 36 -2.12 -13.88 -3.97
CA ALA A 36 -1.15 -13.86 -5.06
C ALA A 36 0.26 -13.52 -4.56
N MET A 37 0.39 -12.49 -3.71
CA MET A 37 1.66 -12.13 -3.09
C MET A 37 2.23 -13.28 -2.25
N GLN A 38 1.38 -13.97 -1.49
CA GLN A 38 1.80 -15.12 -0.69
C GLN A 38 2.34 -16.25 -1.58
N SER A 39 1.65 -16.61 -2.66
CA SER A 39 2.14 -17.65 -3.58
C SER A 39 3.46 -17.27 -4.24
N ASP A 40 3.64 -16.00 -4.60
CA ASP A 40 4.89 -15.52 -5.20
C ASP A 40 6.06 -15.57 -4.21
N VAL A 41 5.81 -15.22 -2.94
CA VAL A 41 6.79 -15.34 -1.85
C VAL A 41 7.17 -16.80 -1.62
N GLU A 42 6.20 -17.71 -1.54
CA GLU A 42 6.46 -19.14 -1.36
C GLU A 42 7.29 -19.69 -2.52
N ALA A 43 6.95 -19.33 -3.77
CA ALA A 43 7.71 -19.74 -4.95
C ALA A 43 9.13 -19.16 -4.97
N PHE A 44 9.32 -17.91 -4.50
CA PHE A 44 10.65 -17.29 -4.37
C PHE A 44 11.52 -18.03 -3.35
N LEU A 45 10.96 -18.38 -2.19
CA LEU A 45 11.66 -19.14 -1.15
C LEU A 45 11.97 -20.58 -1.62
N ALA A 46 11.03 -21.25 -2.30
CA ALA A 46 11.22 -22.61 -2.82
C ALA A 46 12.32 -22.69 -3.89
N ARG A 47 12.49 -21.64 -4.71
CA ARG A 47 13.60 -21.53 -5.68
C ARG A 47 14.96 -21.23 -5.03
N GLY A 48 15.03 -21.10 -3.71
CA GLY A 48 16.26 -20.80 -2.96
C GLY A 48 16.52 -19.31 -2.76
N GLY A 49 15.54 -18.44 -3.03
CA GLY A 49 15.60 -17.03 -2.67
C GLY A 49 15.65 -16.84 -1.15
N LYS A 50 16.36 -15.81 -0.68
CA LYS A 50 16.51 -15.50 0.74
C LYS A 50 16.00 -14.09 1.03
N ILE A 51 15.17 -13.95 2.06
CA ILE A 51 14.70 -12.65 2.54
C ILE A 51 15.77 -12.10 3.49
N GLN A 52 16.26 -10.90 3.20
CA GLN A 52 17.24 -10.20 4.04
C GLN A 52 16.53 -9.09 4.81
N LYS A 53 16.77 -9.02 6.11
CA LYS A 53 16.33 -7.90 6.94
C LYS A 53 17.33 -6.76 6.78
N ILE A 54 16.88 -5.62 6.31
CA ILE A 54 17.69 -4.40 6.16
C ILE A 54 17.30 -3.46 7.30
N ASP A 55 18.28 -2.97 8.05
CA ASP A 55 18.05 -1.99 9.10
C ASP A 55 17.78 -0.60 8.49
N ASN A 56 17.00 0.22 9.20
CA ASN A 56 16.51 1.52 8.69
C ASN A 56 17.62 2.52 8.31
N ASN A 57 18.87 2.30 8.72
CA ASN A 57 20.00 3.22 8.52
C ASN A 57 21.05 2.67 7.53
N VAL A 58 20.71 1.68 6.69
CA VAL A 58 21.65 1.15 5.69
C VAL A 58 21.68 2.07 4.46
N MET A 59 22.67 2.96 4.42
CA MET A 59 23.12 3.66 3.20
C MET A 59 24.14 2.76 2.49
N ALA A 60 23.81 2.24 1.31
CA ALA A 60 24.63 1.23 0.60
C ALA A 60 25.99 1.76 0.09
N ASP A 61 26.13 3.07 -0.12
CA ASP A 61 27.41 3.75 -0.30
C ASP A 61 27.23 5.19 0.19
N PRO A 62 27.96 5.65 1.23
CA PRO A 62 27.89 7.05 1.64
C PRO A 62 28.31 7.96 0.47
N PRO A 63 27.66 9.12 0.29
CA PRO A 63 27.97 10.03 -0.81
C PRO A 63 29.46 10.37 -0.83
N ARG A 64 30.15 9.96 -1.90
CA ARG A 64 31.60 10.16 -2.04
C ARG A 64 31.89 11.65 -2.23
N LYS A 65 32.94 12.13 -1.56
CA LYS A 65 33.41 13.51 -1.71
C LYS A 65 33.66 13.79 -3.20
N PRO A 66 33.09 14.88 -3.76
CA PRO A 66 33.39 15.26 -5.13
C PRO A 66 34.89 15.54 -5.25
N GLN A 67 35.55 14.91 -6.23
CA GLN A 67 36.91 15.28 -6.59
C GLN A 67 36.84 16.64 -7.30
N SER A 68 37.31 17.70 -6.65
CA SER A 68 37.42 19.00 -7.30
C SER A 68 38.53 18.93 -8.35
N SER A 69 38.15 18.81 -9.63
CA SER A 69 39.05 19.01 -10.77
C SER A 69 39.00 20.46 -11.26
N TYR A 70 38.77 21.42 -10.36
CA TYR A 70 38.88 22.84 -10.67
C TYR A 70 40.34 23.26 -10.48
N GLY A 71 41.02 23.63 -11.57
CA GLY A 71 42.43 24.06 -11.57
C GLY A 71 43.44 23.06 -12.16
N SER A 72 43.01 21.90 -12.68
CA SER A 72 43.91 20.96 -13.41
C SER A 72 44.18 21.37 -14.86
N ARG A 73 43.55 22.45 -15.33
CA ARG A 73 43.81 23.07 -16.63
C ARG A 73 44.58 24.37 -16.38
N PRO A 74 45.80 24.53 -16.91
CA PRO A 74 46.49 25.81 -16.85
C PRO A 74 45.65 26.88 -17.56
N ILE A 75 45.57 28.06 -16.96
CA ILE A 75 44.96 29.27 -17.53
C ILE A 75 45.90 29.96 -18.51
#